data_AF-A0A829QDU1-F1
#
_entry.id   AF-A0A829QDU1-F1
#
_cell.length_a   1.000
_cell.length_b   1.000
_cell.length_c   1.000
_cell.angle_alpha   90.00
_cell.angle_beta   90.00
_cell.angle_gamma   90.00
#
_symmetry.space_group_name_H-M   'P 1'
#
loop_
_entity.id
_entity.type
_entity.pdbx_description
1 polymer ?
#
loop_
_entity_poly.entity_id
_entity_poly.type
_entity_poly.pdbx_seq_one_letter_code
_entity_poly.pdbx_strand_id
1 'polypeptide(L)'
;MPKTTSKGRAKQSELPDTLRKSSDKAQRTFAKAHDSAVKTYGEGQHAHRVAYAALKHSFEKVGDHWEEKETRGPSDERARSGGPNARGKTAEGVDTSATKDHLLSIARRLEIRGRSSMNKEELVAAIEKANRRESRKD
;
A
#
# COMPACT_ATOMS: atom_id res chain seq x y z
N MET A 1 -7.87 14.83 12.12
CA MET A 1 -9.04 14.12 12.69
C MET A 1 -8.66 12.67 12.97
N PRO A 2 -9.06 12.07 14.12
CA PRO A 2 -8.68 10.71 14.44
C PRO A 2 -9.35 9.71 13.48
N LYS A 3 -8.54 8.86 12.87
CA LYS A 3 -8.93 7.82 11.91
C LYS A 3 -9.54 6.60 12.61
N THR A 4 -9.40 6.48 13.93
CA THR A 4 -10.02 5.44 14.74
C THR A 4 -11.22 5.94 15.56
N THR A 5 -12.14 5.02 15.83
CA THR A 5 -13.23 5.15 16.81
C THR A 5 -12.71 4.93 18.23
N SER A 6 -13.51 5.30 19.24
CA SER A 6 -13.19 4.99 20.66
C SER A 6 -12.97 3.50 20.92
N LYS A 7 -13.56 2.62 20.11
CA LYS A 7 -13.39 1.15 20.19
C LYS A 7 -12.20 0.64 19.36
N GLY A 8 -11.35 1.52 18.82
CA GLY A 8 -10.16 1.16 18.04
C GLY A 8 -10.43 0.60 16.63
N ARG A 9 -11.66 0.71 16.13
CA ARG A 9 -12.01 0.41 14.73
C ARG A 9 -11.68 1.60 13.83
N ALA A 10 -11.35 1.35 12.57
CA ALA A 10 -11.17 2.43 11.60
C ALA A 10 -12.52 3.11 11.28
N LYS A 11 -12.50 4.43 11.12
CA LYS A 11 -13.67 5.21 10.69
C LYS A 11 -13.70 5.30 9.18
N GLN A 12 -14.71 4.69 8.54
CA GLN A 12 -14.83 4.65 7.08
C GLN A 12 -14.77 6.03 6.43
N SER A 13 -15.47 7.02 7.00
CA SER A 13 -15.51 8.41 6.49
C SER A 13 -14.17 9.13 6.52
N GLU A 14 -13.21 8.60 7.27
CA GLU A 14 -11.89 9.22 7.46
C GLU A 14 -10.80 8.52 6.64
N LEU A 15 -11.12 7.41 5.98
CA LEU A 15 -10.16 6.63 5.20
C LEU A 15 -10.15 7.07 3.73
N PRO A 16 -8.96 7.03 3.09
CA PRO A 16 -8.86 7.08 1.64
C PRO A 16 -9.72 5.99 0.98
N ASP A 17 -10.24 6.27 -0.20
CA ASP A 17 -11.13 5.38 -0.98
C ASP A 17 -10.57 3.98 -1.12
N THR A 18 -9.29 3.89 -1.50
CA THR A 18 -8.61 2.59 -1.63
C THR A 18 -8.56 1.79 -0.34
N LEU A 19 -8.55 2.44 0.83
CA LEU A 19 -8.58 1.75 2.12
C LEU A 19 -10.00 1.37 2.54
N ARG A 20 -11.02 2.15 2.19
CA ARG A 20 -12.43 1.78 2.45
C ARG A 20 -12.81 0.47 1.76
N LYS A 21 -12.23 0.24 0.57
CA LYS A 21 -12.41 -0.99 -0.23
C LYS A 21 -11.55 -2.16 0.26
N SER A 22 -10.58 -1.93 1.14
CA SER A 22 -9.69 -2.95 1.70
C SER A 22 -10.30 -3.70 2.88
N SER A 23 -9.65 -4.81 3.29
CA SER A 23 -9.99 -5.54 4.50
C SER A 23 -9.93 -4.67 5.78
N ASP A 24 -10.74 -5.03 6.79
CA ASP A 24 -10.73 -4.38 8.10
C ASP A 24 -9.33 -4.32 8.74
N LYS A 25 -8.48 -5.32 8.47
CA LYS A 25 -7.11 -5.38 8.99
C LYS A 25 -6.22 -4.33 8.33
N ALA A 26 -6.33 -4.13 7.02
CA ALA A 26 -5.61 -3.06 6.31
C ALA A 26 -6.05 -1.69 6.82
N GLN A 27 -7.36 -1.48 6.93
CA GLN A 27 -7.95 -0.24 7.45
C GLN A 27 -7.46 0.10 8.86
N ARG A 28 -7.51 -0.88 9.79
CA ARG A 28 -7.02 -0.69 11.17
C ARG A 28 -5.52 -0.44 11.22
N THR A 29 -4.73 -1.14 10.40
CA THR A 29 -3.28 -0.93 10.32
C THR A 29 -2.97 0.52 9.97
N PHE A 30 -3.59 1.04 8.92
CA PHE A 30 -3.44 2.44 8.52
C PHE A 30 -3.95 3.40 9.60
N ALA A 31 -5.18 3.23 10.07
CA ALA A 31 -5.82 4.17 11.00
C ALA A 31 -5.08 4.27 12.33
N LYS A 32 -4.64 3.14 12.91
CA LYS A 32 -3.89 3.12 14.17
C LYS A 32 -2.50 3.73 14.01
N ALA A 33 -1.80 3.39 12.92
CA ALA A 33 -0.48 3.96 12.64
C ALA A 33 -0.57 5.49 12.42
N HIS A 34 -1.61 5.95 11.72
CA HIS A 34 -1.88 7.36 11.54
C HIS A 34 -2.12 8.07 12.87
N ASP A 35 -3.07 7.60 13.68
CA ASP A 35 -3.41 8.24 14.95
C ASP A 35 -2.24 8.22 15.93
N SER A 36 -1.41 7.17 15.91
CA SER A 36 -0.17 7.14 16.67
C SER A 36 0.83 8.18 16.17
N ALA A 37 1.01 8.30 14.85
CA ALA A 37 1.94 9.26 14.27
C ALA A 37 1.48 10.72 14.49
N VAL A 38 0.18 10.99 14.49
CA VAL A 38 -0.38 12.32 14.83
C VAL A 38 -0.02 12.69 16.27
N LYS A 39 -0.07 11.75 17.22
CA LYS A 39 0.33 12.01 18.62
C LYS A 39 1.81 12.37 18.74
N THR A 40 2.67 11.80 17.89
CA THR A 40 4.12 12.01 17.94
C THR A 40 4.57 13.24 17.16
N TYR A 41 4.02 13.46 15.97
CA TYR A 41 4.53 14.42 14.99
C TYR A 41 3.54 15.54 14.66
N GLY A 42 2.32 15.49 15.21
CA GLY A 42 1.22 16.35 14.80
C GLY A 42 0.51 15.85 13.54
N GLU A 43 -0.64 16.46 13.27
CA GLU A 43 -1.41 16.20 12.04
C GLU A 43 -0.62 16.68 10.81
N GLY A 44 -0.69 15.93 9.71
CA GLY A 44 -0.10 16.33 8.44
C GLY A 44 0.59 15.21 7.67
N GLN A 45 1.39 15.59 6.68
CA GLN A 45 1.96 14.67 5.70
C GLN A 45 2.85 13.58 6.35
N HIS A 46 3.51 13.88 7.47
CA HIS A 46 4.35 12.91 8.17
C HIS A 46 3.52 11.75 8.73
N ALA A 47 2.37 12.05 9.35
CA ALA A 47 1.47 11.02 9.89
C ALA A 47 0.94 10.09 8.79
N HIS A 48 0.57 10.65 7.63
CA HIS A 48 0.18 9.86 6.47
C HIS A 48 1.31 8.96 5.95
N ARG A 49 2.54 9.46 5.86
CA ARG A 49 3.69 8.67 5.40
C ARG A 49 3.97 7.49 6.34
N VAL A 50 3.93 7.71 7.65
CA VAL A 50 4.09 6.64 8.65
C VAL A 50 2.96 5.61 8.53
N ALA A 51 1.72 6.07 8.38
CA ALA A 51 0.57 5.18 8.22
C ALA A 51 0.68 4.30 6.96
N TYR A 52 1.07 4.87 5.82
CA TYR A 52 1.31 4.11 4.59
C TYR A 52 2.53 3.19 4.69
N ALA A 53 3.59 3.59 5.38
CA ALA A 53 4.75 2.72 5.60
C ALA A 53 4.37 1.47 6.43
N ALA A 54 3.59 1.67 7.50
CA ALA A 54 3.07 0.56 8.31
C ALA A 54 2.15 -0.36 7.50
N LEU A 55 1.27 0.22 6.67
CA LEU A 55 0.40 -0.54 5.77
C LEU A 55 1.21 -1.37 4.77
N LYS A 56 2.13 -0.73 4.04
CA LYS A 56 2.98 -1.37 3.02
C LYS A 56 3.89 -2.46 3.57
N HIS A 57 4.08 -2.54 4.88
CA HIS A 57 4.87 -3.59 5.50
C HIS A 57 4.17 -4.96 5.50
N SER A 58 2.83 -4.97 5.47
CA SER A 58 2.01 -6.19 5.52
C SER A 58 1.01 -6.30 4.38
N PHE A 59 0.77 -5.22 3.66
CA PHE A 59 -0.19 -5.14 2.58
C PHE A 59 0.44 -4.58 1.33
N GLU A 60 -0.08 -4.97 0.19
CA GLU A 60 0.27 -4.41 -1.11
C GLU A 60 -0.98 -3.91 -1.82
N LYS A 61 -0.77 -2.97 -2.73
CA LYS A 61 -1.86 -2.35 -3.48
C LYS A 61 -2.15 -3.19 -4.73
N VAL A 62 -3.41 -3.59 -4.89
CA VAL A 62 -3.92 -4.33 -6.04
C VAL A 62 -5.16 -3.63 -6.56
N GLY A 63 -5.01 -2.93 -7.69
CA GLY A 63 -6.07 -2.13 -8.29
C GLY A 63 -6.52 -1.01 -7.36
N ASP A 64 -7.75 -1.12 -6.88
CA ASP A 64 -8.45 -0.14 -6.07
C ASP A 64 -8.44 -0.44 -4.56
N HIS A 65 -7.75 -1.48 -4.11
CA HIS A 65 -7.69 -1.83 -2.69
C HIS A 65 -6.31 -2.37 -2.27
N TRP A 66 -6.18 -2.67 -0.98
CA TRP A 66 -4.99 -3.25 -0.37
C TRP A 66 -5.24 -4.69 0.06
N GLU A 67 -4.41 -5.60 -0.43
CA GLU A 67 -4.41 -7.03 -0.13
C GLU A 67 -3.28 -7.38 0.84
N GLU A 68 -3.47 -8.41 1.67
CA GLU A 68 -2.41 -8.89 2.57
C GLU A 68 -1.34 -9.60 1.75
N LYS A 69 -0.07 -9.29 2.02
CA LYS A 69 1.06 -9.94 1.37
C LYS A 69 1.21 -11.36 1.88
N GLU A 70 1.75 -12.24 1.03
CA GLU A 70 2.17 -13.58 1.45
C GLU A 70 3.25 -13.53 2.54
N THR A 71 4.21 -12.61 2.40
CA THR A 71 5.30 -12.41 3.36
C THR A 71 5.37 -10.97 3.82
N ARG A 72 5.50 -10.79 5.13
CA ARG A 72 5.67 -9.48 5.75
C ARG A 72 7.08 -8.93 5.49
N GLY A 73 7.20 -7.68 5.05
CA GLY A 73 8.49 -7.06 4.77
C GLY A 73 8.40 -5.73 4.00
N PRO A 74 9.54 -5.08 3.74
CA PRO A 74 9.60 -3.84 2.98
C PRO A 74 9.06 -4.05 1.55
N SER A 75 8.16 -3.18 1.11
CA SER A 75 7.53 -3.29 -0.22
C SER A 75 8.44 -2.96 -1.38
N ASP A 76 9.38 -2.04 -1.18
CA ASP A 76 10.25 -1.51 -2.23
C ASP A 76 11.59 -1.06 -1.64
N GLU A 77 12.51 -0.63 -2.50
CA GLU A 77 13.84 -0.16 -2.10
C GLU A 77 13.76 0.98 -1.06
N ARG A 78 12.79 1.89 -1.24
CA ARG A 78 12.59 3.00 -0.33
C ARG A 78 12.13 2.54 1.05
N ALA A 79 11.18 1.61 1.11
CA ALA A 79 10.75 1.00 2.36
C ALA A 79 11.89 0.22 3.03
N ARG A 80 12.74 -0.46 2.24
CA ARG A 80 13.92 -1.18 2.75
C ARG A 80 14.98 -0.24 3.30
N SER A 81 15.21 0.91 2.65
CA SER A 81 16.16 1.93 3.13
C SER A 81 15.76 2.49 4.50
N GLY A 82 14.46 2.65 4.75
CA GLY A 82 13.92 3.10 6.04
C GLY A 82 14.38 4.50 6.48
N GLY A 83 13.92 4.89 7.67
CA GLY A 83 14.35 6.11 8.36
C GLY A 83 13.85 7.43 7.74
N PRO A 84 14.23 8.58 8.35
CA PRO A 84 13.78 9.90 7.91
C PRO A 84 14.32 10.30 6.54
N ASN A 85 15.45 9.73 6.12
CA ASN A 85 16.14 10.03 4.85
C ASN A 85 16.15 8.83 3.89
N ALA A 86 15.01 8.12 3.79
CA ALA A 86 14.88 6.95 2.94
C ALA A 86 15.23 7.24 1.46
N ARG A 87 16.08 6.38 0.88
CA ARG A 87 16.56 6.46 -0.52
C ARG A 87 16.03 5.30 -1.35
N GLY A 88 16.15 5.39 -2.67
CA GLY A 88 15.75 4.34 -3.61
C GLY A 88 14.38 4.57 -4.23
N LYS A 89 14.03 3.71 -5.19
CA LYS A 89 12.77 3.79 -5.93
C LYS A 89 11.61 3.32 -5.06
N THR A 90 10.44 3.92 -5.25
CA THR A 90 9.18 3.41 -4.69
C THR A 90 8.36 2.78 -5.80
N ALA A 91 7.62 1.72 -5.46
CA ALA A 91 6.66 1.08 -6.35
C ALA A 91 5.21 1.39 -5.93
N GLU A 92 5.02 2.50 -5.22
CA GLU A 92 3.70 3.05 -4.84
C GLU A 92 2.74 2.09 -4.11
N GLY A 93 3.28 1.03 -3.49
CA GLY A 93 2.49 0.03 -2.76
C GLY A 93 2.48 -1.34 -3.41
N VAL A 94 3.04 -1.53 -4.59
CA VAL A 94 3.33 -2.85 -5.16
C VAL A 94 4.47 -3.51 -4.37
N ASP A 95 4.39 -4.82 -4.13
CA ASP A 95 5.46 -5.56 -3.47
C ASP A 95 6.56 -5.99 -4.46
N THR A 96 7.66 -5.25 -4.51
CA THR A 96 8.79 -5.59 -5.39
C THR A 96 9.59 -6.80 -4.88
N SER A 97 9.42 -7.18 -3.61
CA SER A 97 10.03 -8.40 -3.06
C SER A 97 9.34 -9.68 -3.49
N ALA A 98 8.05 -9.64 -3.83
CA ALA A 98 7.25 -10.81 -4.18
C ALA A 98 7.83 -11.65 -5.31
N THR A 99 7.44 -12.92 -5.41
CA THR A 99 7.88 -13.79 -6.51
C THR A 99 7.33 -13.30 -7.85
N LYS A 100 7.99 -13.69 -8.96
CA LYS A 100 7.49 -13.38 -10.31
C LYS A 100 6.08 -13.96 -10.50
N ASP A 101 5.83 -15.16 -9.98
CA ASP A 101 4.54 -15.84 -10.12
C ASP A 101 3.41 -15.09 -9.39
N HIS A 102 3.69 -14.56 -8.20
CA HIS A 102 2.76 -13.69 -7.48
C HIS A 102 2.42 -12.43 -8.25
N LEU A 103 3.44 -11.73 -8.76
CA LEU A 103 3.25 -10.53 -9.58
C LEU A 103 2.49 -10.85 -10.87
N LEU A 104 2.76 -11.99 -11.50
CA LEU A 104 2.02 -12.45 -12.67
C LEU A 104 0.55 -12.73 -12.32
N SER A 105 0.27 -13.27 -11.14
CA SER A 105 -1.08 -13.48 -10.62
C SER A 105 -1.82 -12.16 -10.43
N ILE A 106 -1.19 -11.16 -9.79
CA ILE A 106 -1.74 -9.80 -9.69
C ILE A 106 -1.99 -9.21 -11.07
N ALA A 107 -1.00 -9.26 -11.97
CA ALA A 107 -1.13 -8.73 -13.33
C ALA A 107 -2.25 -9.40 -14.13
N ARG A 108 -2.54 -10.68 -13.87
CA ARG A 108 -3.68 -11.40 -14.44
C ARG A 108 -5.01 -10.85 -13.92
N ARG A 109 -5.13 -10.64 -12.60
CA ARG A 109 -6.33 -10.06 -11.97
C ARG A 109 -6.61 -8.63 -12.42
N LEU A 110 -5.56 -7.87 -12.72
CA LEU A 110 -5.63 -6.51 -13.27
C LEU A 110 -5.72 -6.47 -14.80
N GLU A 111 -5.93 -7.62 -15.45
CA GLU A 111 -6.10 -7.75 -16.90
C GLU A 111 -4.99 -7.10 -17.74
N ILE A 112 -3.75 -7.13 -17.24
CA ILE A 112 -2.61 -6.54 -17.93
C ILE A 112 -2.26 -7.38 -19.17
N ARG A 113 -2.36 -6.77 -20.34
CA ARG A 113 -1.99 -7.38 -21.63
C ARG A 113 -0.47 -7.54 -21.71
N GLY A 114 -0.01 -8.66 -22.29
CA GLY A 114 1.43 -8.96 -22.42
C GLY A 114 2.12 -9.43 -21.13
N ARG A 115 1.40 -9.52 -19.99
CA ARG A 115 1.97 -9.92 -18.68
C ARG A 115 2.83 -11.19 -18.72
N SER A 116 2.48 -12.18 -19.55
CA SER A 116 3.16 -13.48 -19.58
C SER A 116 4.60 -13.40 -20.12
N SER A 117 4.91 -12.41 -20.96
CA SER A 117 6.28 -12.19 -21.48
C SER A 117 7.11 -11.26 -20.61
N MET A 118 6.50 -10.61 -19.61
CA MET A 118 7.18 -9.62 -18.78
C MET A 118 8.15 -10.28 -17.80
N ASN A 119 9.28 -9.63 -17.53
CA ASN A 119 10.13 -9.92 -16.39
C ASN A 119 9.56 -9.32 -15.09
N LYS A 120 10.26 -9.48 -13.97
CA LYS A 120 9.75 -9.08 -12.66
C LYS A 120 9.58 -7.56 -12.57
N GLU A 121 10.56 -6.82 -13.06
CA GLU A 121 10.60 -5.36 -13.04
C GLU A 121 9.50 -4.76 -13.92
N GLU A 122 9.28 -5.35 -15.10
CA GLU A 122 8.21 -4.99 -16.02
C GLU A 122 6.82 -5.26 -15.42
N LEU A 123 6.64 -6.40 -14.75
CA LEU A 123 5.40 -6.70 -14.03
C LEU A 123 5.12 -5.67 -12.93
N VAL A 124 6.12 -5.33 -12.11
CA VAL A 124 5.99 -4.30 -11.06
C VAL A 124 5.55 -2.97 -11.67
N ALA A 125 6.24 -2.50 -12.71
CA ALA A 125 5.93 -1.23 -13.36
C ALA A 125 4.53 -1.23 -14.01
N ALA A 126 4.12 -2.36 -14.60
CA ALA A 126 2.81 -2.50 -15.20
C ALA A 126 1.69 -2.50 -14.15
N ILE A 127 1.88 -3.19 -13.02
CA ILE A 127 0.94 -3.21 -11.89
C ILE A 127 0.84 -1.82 -11.27
N GLU A 128 1.97 -1.15 -11.03
CA GLU A 128 2.00 0.22 -10.52
C GLU A 128 1.19 1.16 -11.43
N LYS A 129 1.36 1.06 -12.75
CA LYS A 129 0.58 1.81 -13.73
C LYS A 129 -0.90 1.47 -13.69
N ALA A 130 -1.27 0.20 -13.53
CA ALA A 130 -2.66 -0.22 -13.40
C ALA A 130 -3.29 0.33 -12.11
N ASN A 131 -2.61 0.23 -10.98
CA ASN A 131 -3.05 0.78 -9.70
C ASN A 131 -3.29 2.30 -9.76
N ARG A 132 -2.40 3.04 -10.42
CA ARG A 132 -2.57 4.49 -10.66
C ARG A 132 -3.81 4.80 -11.49
N ARG A 133 -4.16 3.95 -12.46
CA ARG A 133 -5.37 4.13 -13.28
C ARG A 133 -6.63 3.93 -12.45
N GLU A 134 -6.68 2.88 -11.63
CA GLU A 134 -7.83 2.65 -10.74
C GLU A 134 -8.00 3.79 -9.74
N SER A 135 -6.91 4.28 -9.16
CA SER A 135 -6.95 5.39 -8.19
C SER A 135 -7.36 6.74 -8.77
N ARG A 136 -7.47 6.88 -10.09
CA ARG A 136 -7.91 8.11 -10.77
C ARG A 136 -9.40 8.10 -11.13
N LYS A 137 -10.07 6.94 -11.00
CA LYS A 137 -11.49 6.78 -11.30
C LYS A 137 -12.39 7.18 -10.13
N ASP A 138 -11.79 7.26 -8.94
CA ASP A 138 -12.38 7.76 -7.70
C ASP A 138 -12.12 9.27 -7.57
#